data_AF-A0A3D4BEQ9-F1
#
_entry.id   AF-A0A3D4BEQ9-F1
#
_cell.length_a   1.000
_cell.length_b   1.000
_cell.length_c   1.000
_cell.angle_alpha   90.00
_cell.angle_beta   90.00
_cell.angle_gamma   90.00
#
_symmetry.space_group_name_H-M   'P 1'
#
loop_
_entity.id
_entity.type
_entity.pdbx_description
1 polymer ?
#
loop_
_entity_poly.entity_id
_entity_poly.type
_entity_poly.pdbx_seq_one_letter_code
_entity_poly.pdbx_strand_id
1 'polypeptide(L)'
;MKENKLSNLTIEELLVRKKKIRSGFIGLGIVMVLAISILIYLISKSNNYTLLPLVFSFPLTFLPIFVSLNQIKTEIKSRKSNL
;
A
#
# COMPACT_ATOMS: atom_id res chain seq x y z
N MET A 1 -13.28 0.69 22.12
CA MET A 1 -11.86 1.04 21.95
C MET A 1 -11.15 -0.21 21.42
N LYS A 2 -10.87 -0.29 20.12
CA LYS A 2 -10.37 -1.52 19.47
C LYS A 2 -8.93 -1.72 19.92
N GLU A 3 -8.66 -2.77 20.70
CA GLU A 3 -7.32 -3.09 21.21
C GLU A 3 -6.30 -2.99 20.09
N ASN A 4 -5.41 -1.99 20.22
CA ASN A 4 -4.46 -1.69 19.17
C ASN A 4 -3.43 -2.81 19.20
N LYS A 5 -3.57 -3.80 18.31
CA LYS A 5 -2.63 -4.94 18.18
C LYS A 5 -1.18 -4.45 17.97
N LEU A 6 -1.02 -3.22 17.49
CA LEU A 6 0.23 -2.46 17.35
C LEU A 6 0.85 -2.02 18.69
N SER A 7 0.03 -1.78 19.72
CA SER A 7 0.46 -1.33 21.05
C SER A 7 1.21 -2.41 21.83
N ASN A 8 0.98 -3.69 21.52
CA ASN A 8 1.67 -4.83 22.15
C ASN A 8 2.97 -5.23 21.43
N LEU A 9 3.28 -4.65 20.26
CA LEU A 9 4.53 -4.96 19.54
C LEU A 9 5.69 -4.11 20.06
N THR A 10 6.88 -4.70 20.07
CA THR A 10 8.13 -3.99 20.36
C THR A 10 8.55 -3.13 19.15
N ILE A 11 9.38 -2.10 19.36
CA ILE A 11 9.84 -1.19 18.28
C ILE A 11 10.48 -1.97 17.12
N GLU A 12 11.24 -3.03 17.42
CA GLU A 12 11.85 -3.89 16.40
C GLU A 12 10.81 -4.62 15.55
N GLU A 13 9.75 -5.16 16.16
CA GLU A 13 8.68 -5.85 15.45
C GLU A 13 7.85 -4.89 14.59
N LEU A 14 7.66 -3.65 15.06
CA LEU A 14 7.04 -2.57 14.28
C LEU A 14 7.88 -2.22 13.04
N LEU A 15 9.22 -2.20 13.15
CA LEU A 15 10.13 -1.99 12.03
C LEU A 15 10.12 -3.16 11.03
N VAL A 16 10.14 -4.40 11.51
CA VAL A 16 10.03 -5.60 10.66
C VAL A 16 8.70 -5.60 9.90
N ARG A 17 7.59 -5.28 10.58
CA ARG A 17 6.27 -5.23 9.95
C ARG A 17 6.19 -4.12 8.90
N LYS A 18 6.77 -2.94 9.17
CA LYS A 18 6.90 -1.86 8.18
C LYS A 18 7.68 -2.31 6.94
N LYS A 19 8.79 -3.02 7.12
CA LYS A 19 9.61 -3.55 6.02
C LYS A 19 8.86 -4.61 5.21
N LYS A 20 8.09 -5.48 5.86
CA LYS A 20 7.25 -6.50 5.22
C LYS A 20 6.13 -5.87 4.37
N ILE A 21 5.42 -4.88 4.92
CA ILE A 21 4.36 -4.17 4.18
C ILE A 21 4.97 -3.41 3.00
N ARG A 22 6.12 -2.75 3.19
CA ARG A 22 6.79 -1.98 2.12
C ARG A 22 7.30 -2.88 0.99
N SER A 23 7.93 -4.01 1.30
CA SER A 23 8.40 -4.96 0.29
C SER A 23 7.24 -5.61 -0.47
N GLY A 24 6.17 -6.01 0.23
CA GLY A 24 4.96 -6.51 -0.41
C GLY A 24 4.29 -5.47 -1.32
N PHE A 25 4.23 -4.21 -0.88
CA PHE A 25 3.72 -3.10 -1.68
C PHE A 25 4.52 -2.88 -2.97
N ILE A 26 5.85 -2.95 -2.90
CA ILE A 26 6.72 -2.82 -4.08
C ILE A 26 6.47 -3.96 -5.07
N GLY A 27 6.39 -5.20 -4.56
CA GLY A 27 6.08 -6.37 -5.40
C GLY A 27 4.72 -6.25 -6.07
N LEU A 28 3.69 -5.85 -5.31
CA LEU A 28 2.36 -5.60 -5.85
C LEU A 28 2.39 -4.48 -6.90
N GLY A 29 3.07 -3.37 -6.62
CA GLY A 29 3.22 -2.25 -7.56
C GLY A 29 3.82 -2.65 -8.91
N ILE A 30 4.82 -3.53 -8.95
CA ILE A 30 5.43 -4.01 -10.20
C ILE A 30 4.42 -4.81 -11.04
N VAL A 31 3.74 -5.77 -10.43
CA VAL A 31 2.69 -6.58 -11.10
C VAL A 31 1.59 -5.67 -11.63
N MET A 32 1.26 -4.64 -10.86
CA MET A 32 0.21 -3.68 -11.12
C MET A 32 0.55 -2.77 -12.32
N VAL A 33 1.81 -2.33 -12.46
CA VAL A 33 2.30 -1.60 -13.64
C VAL A 33 2.22 -2.47 -14.89
N LEU A 34 2.65 -3.73 -14.82
CA LEU A 34 2.57 -4.66 -15.96
C LEU A 34 1.12 -4.86 -16.42
N ALA A 35 0.19 -5.05 -15.47
CA ALA A 35 -1.23 -5.18 -15.77
C ALA A 35 -1.80 -3.92 -16.45
N ILE A 36 -1.45 -2.72 -15.96
CA ILE A 36 -1.85 -1.45 -16.60
C ILE A 36 -1.29 -1.34 -18.01
N SER A 37 -0.01 -1.68 -18.23
CA SER A 37 0.61 -1.63 -19.56
C SER A 37 -0.12 -2.55 -20.56
N ILE A 38 -0.50 -3.75 -20.13
CA ILE A 38 -1.29 -4.69 -20.94
C ILE A 38 -2.69 -4.11 -21.23
N LEU A 39 -3.34 -3.51 -20.23
CA LEU A 39 -4.65 -2.88 -20.40
C LEU A 39 -4.61 -1.73 -21.41
N ILE A 40 -3.61 -0.86 -21.31
CA ILE A 40 -3.41 0.26 -22.23
C ILE A 40 -3.20 -0.25 -23.65
N TYR A 41 -2.35 -1.28 -23.83
CA TYR A 41 -2.14 -1.90 -25.14
C TYR A 41 -3.44 -2.46 -25.73
N LEU A 42 -4.27 -3.13 -24.93
CA LEU A 42 -5.57 -3.65 -25.34
C LEU A 42 -6.57 -2.55 -25.71
N ILE A 43 -6.62 -1.46 -24.94
CA ILE A 43 -7.48 -0.30 -25.22
C ILE A 43 -7.09 0.32 -26.56
N SER A 44 -5.79 0.58 -26.79
CA SER A 44 -5.30 1.14 -28.05
C SER A 44 -5.58 0.22 -29.25
N LYS A 45 -5.49 -1.11 -29.07
CA LYS A 45 -5.76 -2.06 -30.15
C LYS A 45 -7.25 -2.22 -30.46
N SER A 46 -8.12 -2.13 -29.44
CA SER A 46 -9.56 -2.35 -29.58
C SER A 46 -10.37 -1.07 -29.82
N ASN A 47 -9.76 0.12 -29.70
CA ASN A 47 -10.44 1.42 -29.64
C ASN A 47 -11.56 1.49 -28.59
N ASN A 48 -11.54 0.58 -27.61
CA ASN A 48 -12.55 0.51 -26.57
C ASN A 48 -12.04 1.18 -25.29
N TYR A 49 -12.39 2.46 -25.14
CA TYR A 49 -11.99 3.30 -24.02
C TYR A 49 -12.80 3.05 -22.73
N THR A 50 -13.75 2.11 -22.72
CA THR A 50 -14.56 1.78 -21.53
C THR A 50 -13.72 1.23 -20.37
N LEU A 51 -12.51 0.72 -20.65
CA LEU A 51 -11.58 0.22 -19.63
C LEU A 51 -10.68 1.31 -19.03
N LEU A 52 -10.68 2.52 -19.59
CA LEU A 52 -9.85 3.64 -19.12
C LEU A 52 -10.16 4.08 -17.67
N PRO A 53 -11.43 4.15 -17.21
CA PRO A 53 -11.75 4.48 -15.82
C PRO A 53 -11.16 3.50 -14.80
N LEU A 54 -10.97 2.24 -15.18
CA LEU A 54 -10.41 1.22 -14.30
C LEU A 54 -8.96 1.56 -13.91
N VAL A 55 -8.18 2.08 -14.87
CA VAL A 55 -6.80 2.54 -14.65
C VAL A 55 -6.74 3.71 -13.65
N PHE A 56 -7.72 4.61 -13.69
CA PHE A 56 -7.80 5.75 -12.76
C PHE A 56 -8.26 5.35 -11.35
N SER A 57 -9.00 4.26 -11.20
CA SER A 57 -9.45 3.78 -9.88
C SER A 57 -8.35 3.06 -9.07
N PHE A 58 -7.29 2.62 -9.75
CA PHE A 58 -6.21 1.80 -9.20
C PHE A 58 -5.40 2.39 -8.03
N PRO A 59 -5.15 3.71 -7.96
CA PRO A 59 -4.49 4.32 -6.81
C PRO A 59 -5.28 4.11 -5.49
N LEU A 60 -6.61 3.98 -5.56
CA LEU A 60 -7.46 3.85 -4.38
C LEU A 60 -7.21 2.54 -3.62
N THR A 61 -6.85 1.47 -4.33
CA THR A 61 -6.50 0.17 -3.73
C THR A 61 -5.29 0.25 -2.78
N PHE A 62 -4.47 1.29 -2.88
CA PHE A 62 -3.29 1.48 -2.02
C PHE A 62 -3.56 2.28 -0.75
N LEU A 63 -4.72 2.92 -0.61
CA LEU A 63 -5.10 3.69 0.59
C LEU A 63 -4.95 2.91 1.91
N PRO A 64 -5.47 1.68 2.07
CA PRO A 64 -5.34 0.94 3.34
C PRO A 64 -3.87 0.66 3.71
N ILE A 65 -3.01 0.46 2.71
CA ILE A 65 -1.57 0.27 2.92
C ILE A 65 -0.96 1.56 3.45
N PHE A 66 -1.30 2.70 2.87
CA PHE A 66 -0.84 4.01 3.31
C PHE A 66 -1.27 4.31 4.75
N VAL A 67 -2.54 4.05 5.09
CA VAL A 67 -3.07 4.20 6.44
C VAL A 67 -2.32 3.30 7.42
N SER A 68 -2.09 2.03 7.08
CA SER A 68 -1.36 1.08 7.95
C SER A 68 0.10 1.50 8.19
N LEU A 69 0.79 2.01 7.16
CA LEU A 69 2.16 2.49 7.26
C LEU A 69 2.24 3.77 8.10
N ASN A 70 1.26 4.66 7.96
CA ASN A 70 1.20 5.88 8.75
C ASN A 70 0.94 5.57 10.23
N GLN A 71 0.02 4.65 10.54
CA GLN A 71 -0.23 4.18 11.91
C GLN A 71 1.03 3.60 12.57
N ILE A 72 1.79 2.75 11.86
CA ILE A 72 3.06 2.21 12.36
C ILE A 72 4.08 3.34 12.58
N LYS A 73 4.16 4.31 11.66
CA LYS A 73 5.08 5.44 11.79
C LYS A 73 4.73 6.34 12.97
N THR A 74 3.45 6.64 13.19
CA THR A 74 2.98 7.45 14.33
C THR A 74 3.22 6.74 15.65
N GLU A 75 2.99 5.42 15.71
CA GLU A 75 3.26 4.60 16.89
C GLU A 75 4.76 4.61 17.26
N ILE A 76 5.64 4.38 16.28
CA ILE A 76 7.11 4.44 16.49
C ILE A 76 7.53 5.84 16.96
N LYS A 77 6.98 6.91 16.36
CA LYS A 77 7.31 8.30 16.73
C LYS A 77 6.86 8.62 18.16
N SER A 78 5.65 8.17 18.54
CA SER A 78 5.11 8.36 19.89
C SER A 78 5.98 7.69 20.94
N ARG A 79 6.45 6.46 20.68
CA ARG A 79 7.34 5.72 21.61
C ARG A 79 8.72 6.34 21.73
N LYS A 80 9.30 6.81 20.62
CA LYS A 80 10.60 7.49 20.61
C LYS A 80 10.55 8.88 21.29
N SER A 81 9.38 9.51 21.35
CA SER A 81 9.17 10.81 22.00
C SER A 81 8.86 10.71 23.49
N ASN A 82 8.55 9.50 24.00
CA ASN A 82 8.25 9.21 25.42
C ASN A 82 9.42 8.46 26.10
N LEU A 83 10.57 8.37 25.44
CA LEU A 83 11.86 7.91 25.96
C LEU A 83 12.75 9.13 26.16
#